data_AF-A0A2G6ULJ9-F1
#
_entry.id   AF-A0A2G6ULJ9-F1
#
_cell.length_a   1.000
_cell.length_b   1.000
_cell.length_c   1.000
_cell.angle_alpha   90.00
_cell.angle_beta   90.00
_cell.angle_gamma   90.00
#
_symmetry.space_group_name_H-M   'P 1'
#
loop_
_entity.id
_entity.type
_entity.pdbx_description
1 polymer ?
#
loop_
_entity_poly.entity_id
_entity_poly.type
_entity_poly.pdbx_seq_one_letter_code
_entity_poly.pdbx_strand_id
1 'polypeptide(L)'
;MKTTLTVVLASVLSNAAFGQIGINTAVPIASLDIVAKRNDGSTAEGVLPPRLSGDEIRAGDPQYTSSHAGTIIYATAAVGVSSGKTANITAAGLYYFDGKIWQRMLQGDPRRLNAQSAGDIKNSMQPSDHNGWYLLNGRSVSSLPSSAQTSAAGLGFTVSLPDAADRVLKTRNGAELLGSEGGNNKMVITRSNLPDINLIGVVSGTAESAGAHTHTSEEGGFLLGGTDVGNNGSGHYQGNSDSASWGGVGLMGNTATSGAHIHSLSGIATIPTGGMGVSMDNRSAYMVVNTFIYLGE
;
A
#
# COMPACT_ATOMS: atom_id res chain seq x y z
N MET A 1 74.54 -49.14 30.98
CA MET A 1 73.29 -49.35 30.21
C MET A 1 72.04 -48.93 30.98
N LYS A 2 71.85 -49.35 32.24
CA LYS A 2 70.65 -48.98 33.02
C LYS A 2 70.48 -47.47 33.22
N THR A 3 71.54 -46.76 33.62
CA THR A 3 71.53 -45.30 33.84
C THR A 3 71.35 -44.48 32.55
N THR A 4 71.95 -44.92 31.44
CA THR A 4 71.82 -44.28 30.14
C THR A 4 70.38 -44.39 29.60
N LEU A 5 69.72 -45.52 29.82
CA LEU A 5 68.33 -45.74 29.42
C LEU A 5 67.36 -44.85 30.23
N THR A 6 67.61 -44.64 31.52
CA THR A 6 66.76 -43.78 32.37
C THR A 6 66.84 -42.31 31.95
N VAL A 7 68.03 -41.84 31.59
CA VAL A 7 68.24 -40.44 31.16
C VAL A 7 67.62 -40.17 29.79
N VAL A 8 67.73 -41.11 28.84
CA VAL A 8 67.08 -40.99 27.51
C VAL A 8 65.56 -41.08 27.63
N LEU A 9 65.03 -41.91 28.52
CA LEU A 9 63.58 -42.01 28.73
C LEU A 9 63.01 -40.74 29.38
N ALA A 10 63.74 -40.14 30.32
CA ALA A 10 63.34 -38.88 30.97
C ALA A 10 63.37 -37.66 30.02
N SER A 11 64.27 -37.64 29.02
CA SER A 11 64.35 -36.55 28.04
C SER A 11 63.33 -36.66 26.89
N VAL A 12 62.85 -37.86 26.57
CA VAL A 12 61.79 -38.06 25.57
C VAL A 12 60.40 -37.77 26.17
N LEU A 13 60.21 -37.98 27.47
CA LEU A 13 58.95 -37.71 28.18
C LEU A 13 58.76 -36.22 28.57
N SER A 14 59.79 -35.38 28.49
CA SER A 14 59.74 -33.98 28.95
C SER A 14 59.23 -32.97 27.91
N ASN A 15 58.81 -33.40 26.72
CA ASN A 15 58.42 -32.51 25.61
C ASN A 15 56.90 -32.28 25.43
N ALA A 16 56.07 -32.58 26.43
CA ALA A 16 54.64 -32.24 26.41
C ALA A 16 54.34 -31.04 27.34
N ALA A 17 54.99 -29.89 27.10
CA ALA A 17 54.60 -28.64 27.73
C ALA A 17 53.52 -27.99 26.85
N PHE A 18 52.26 -28.03 27.29
CA PHE A 18 51.19 -27.32 26.61
C PHE A 18 51.33 -25.81 26.84
N GLY A 19 51.31 -25.02 25.76
CA GLY A 19 51.45 -23.56 25.80
C GLY A 19 50.18 -22.79 26.21
N GLN A 20 49.20 -23.45 26.86
CA GLN A 20 47.98 -22.78 27.31
C GLN A 20 48.22 -22.07 28.64
N ILE A 21 47.69 -20.85 28.78
CA ILE A 21 47.77 -20.05 30.01
C ILE A 21 46.41 -20.07 30.70
N GLY A 22 46.35 -20.65 31.90
CA GLY A 22 45.20 -20.54 32.79
C GLY A 22 45.41 -19.47 33.85
N ILE A 23 44.42 -18.60 34.05
CA ILE A 23 44.35 -17.69 35.21
C ILE A 23 43.18 -18.14 36.08
N ASN A 24 43.47 -18.46 37.34
CA ASN A 24 42.55 -19.09 38.30
C ASN A 24 41.97 -20.47 37.87
N THR A 25 42.57 -21.15 36.88
CA THR A 25 42.23 -22.54 36.51
C THR A 25 43.50 -23.36 36.22
N ALA A 26 43.53 -24.59 36.71
CA ALA A 26 44.63 -25.53 36.44
C ALA A 26 44.41 -26.37 35.17
N VAL A 27 43.22 -26.32 34.57
CA VAL A 27 42.84 -27.06 33.37
C VAL A 27 42.26 -26.07 32.35
N PRO A 28 43.10 -25.32 31.63
CA PRO A 28 42.63 -24.36 30.63
C PRO A 28 41.92 -25.06 29.47
N ILE A 29 40.75 -24.56 29.06
CA ILE A 29 40.03 -25.09 27.87
C ILE A 29 40.27 -24.28 26.59
N ALA A 30 41.09 -23.24 26.67
CA ALA A 30 41.51 -22.40 25.55
C ALA A 30 42.99 -21.98 25.71
N SER A 31 43.57 -21.38 24.68
CA SER A 31 44.97 -20.88 24.75
C SER A 31 45.18 -19.84 25.87
N LEU A 32 44.16 -19.04 26.17
CA LEU A 32 44.05 -18.22 27.37
C LEU A 32 42.67 -18.48 27.99
N ASP A 33 42.65 -19.02 29.20
CA ASP A 33 41.43 -19.30 29.95
C ASP A 33 41.46 -18.57 31.29
N ILE A 34 40.48 -17.70 31.53
CA ILE A 34 40.39 -16.86 32.74
C ILE A 34 39.09 -17.21 33.44
N VAL A 35 39.20 -17.85 34.60
CA VAL A 35 38.06 -18.22 35.44
C VAL A 35 37.92 -17.21 36.57
N ALA A 36 36.67 -16.91 36.95
CA ALA A 36 36.37 -16.02 38.07
C ALA A 36 36.98 -16.57 39.37
N LYS A 37 37.60 -15.70 40.17
CA LYS A 37 38.15 -16.08 41.47
C LYS A 37 37.03 -16.42 42.46
N ARG A 38 35.92 -15.67 42.41
CA ARG A 38 34.69 -15.96 43.15
C ARG A 38 33.47 -15.72 42.24
N ASN A 39 32.41 -16.51 42.46
CA ASN A 39 31.15 -16.40 41.73
C ASN A 39 30.00 -15.87 42.61
N ASP A 40 30.32 -15.26 43.75
CA ASP A 40 29.38 -14.73 44.75
C ASP A 40 29.24 -13.20 44.71
N GLY A 41 29.89 -12.53 43.76
CA GLY A 41 29.86 -11.08 43.59
C GLY A 41 30.69 -10.28 44.62
N SER A 42 31.48 -10.94 45.47
CA SER A 42 32.32 -10.26 46.47
C SER A 42 33.62 -9.66 45.91
N THR A 43 33.94 -9.95 44.64
CA THR A 43 35.12 -9.46 43.93
C THR A 43 34.73 -8.90 42.56
N ALA A 44 35.44 -7.86 42.12
CA ALA A 44 35.32 -7.35 40.75
C ALA A 44 36.04 -8.32 39.80
N GLU A 45 35.28 -9.22 39.18
CA GLU A 45 35.79 -10.17 38.18
C GLU A 45 35.81 -9.53 36.78
N GLY A 46 36.81 -9.87 35.97
CA GLY A 46 36.89 -9.42 34.58
C GLY A 46 38.32 -9.24 34.07
N VAL A 47 38.44 -8.85 32.81
CA VAL A 47 39.70 -8.43 32.20
C VAL A 47 39.65 -6.92 32.03
N LEU A 48 40.57 -6.21 32.67
CA LEU A 48 40.69 -4.76 32.52
C LEU A 48 41.70 -4.43 31.41
N PRO A 49 41.25 -4.05 30.19
CA PRO A 49 42.17 -3.67 29.12
C PRO A 49 42.88 -2.35 29.43
N PRO A 50 43.97 -2.01 28.71
CA PRO A 50 44.59 -0.69 28.81
C PRO A 50 43.57 0.44 28.60
N ARG A 51 43.64 1.47 29.44
CA ARG A 51 42.76 2.65 29.40
C ARG A 51 43.55 3.87 28.97
N LEU A 52 43.13 4.48 27.87
CA LEU A 52 43.81 5.61 27.23
C LEU A 52 42.75 6.60 26.73
N SER A 53 43.02 7.90 26.76
CA SER A 53 42.19 8.89 26.07
C SER A 53 42.29 8.76 24.55
N GLY A 54 41.30 9.24 23.81
CA GLY A 54 41.36 9.25 22.34
C GLY A 54 42.62 9.93 21.79
N ASP A 55 43.11 10.97 22.46
CA ASP A 55 44.35 11.66 22.05
C ASP A 55 45.62 10.85 22.36
N GLU A 56 45.67 10.11 23.47
CA GLU A 56 46.78 9.19 23.77
C GLU A 56 46.82 8.02 22.77
N ILE A 57 45.66 7.51 22.38
CA ILE A 57 45.54 6.46 21.36
C ILE A 57 46.04 6.98 20.01
N ARG A 58 45.64 8.20 19.62
CA ARG A 58 46.12 8.87 18.40
C ARG A 58 47.63 9.11 18.43
N ALA A 59 48.19 9.52 19.57
CA ALA A 59 49.63 9.69 19.71
C ALA A 59 50.41 8.38 19.45
N GLY A 60 49.78 7.24 19.72
CA GLY A 60 50.30 5.90 19.43
C GLY A 60 50.13 5.43 17.98
N ASP A 61 49.54 6.20 17.07
CA ASP A 61 49.28 5.82 15.67
C ASP A 61 50.47 5.15 14.95
N PRO A 62 51.74 5.60 15.11
CA PRO A 62 52.90 4.95 14.48
C PRO A 62 53.15 3.52 14.97
N GLN A 63 52.71 3.17 16.18
CA GLN A 63 52.94 1.85 16.79
C GLN A 63 51.92 0.81 16.31
N TYR A 64 50.72 1.24 15.94
CA TYR A 64 49.64 0.33 15.52
C TYR A 64 49.74 -0.02 14.03
N THR A 65 50.51 -1.04 13.71
CA THR A 65 50.58 -1.66 12.37
C THR A 65 49.54 -2.77 12.20
N SER A 66 49.38 -3.31 10.97
CA SER A 66 48.43 -4.39 10.68
C SER A 66 48.62 -5.66 11.51
N SER A 67 49.83 -5.93 12.02
CA SER A 67 50.10 -7.07 12.92
C SER A 67 49.44 -6.95 14.29
N HIS A 68 48.98 -5.76 14.66
CA HIS A 68 48.30 -5.50 15.94
C HIS A 68 46.77 -5.59 15.82
N ALA A 69 46.24 -6.10 14.71
CA ALA A 69 44.82 -6.36 14.56
C ALA A 69 44.32 -7.28 15.69
N GLY A 70 43.21 -6.91 16.33
CA GLY A 70 42.67 -7.58 17.51
C GLY A 70 43.11 -6.99 18.85
N THR A 71 43.97 -5.96 18.86
CA THR A 71 44.31 -5.23 20.11
C THR A 71 43.06 -4.59 20.70
N ILE A 72 42.78 -4.82 21.98
CA ILE A 72 41.62 -4.25 22.70
C ILE A 72 42.10 -3.20 23.70
N ILE A 73 41.41 -2.06 23.72
CA ILE A 73 41.61 -0.98 24.68
C ILE A 73 40.27 -0.40 25.10
N TYR A 74 40.26 0.34 26.20
CA TYR A 74 39.14 1.20 26.57
C TYR A 74 39.54 2.67 26.38
N ALA A 75 38.86 3.36 25.47
CA ALA A 75 39.00 4.79 25.30
C ALA A 75 38.28 5.51 26.45
N THR A 76 38.96 6.37 27.20
CA THR A 76 38.35 7.12 28.32
C THR A 76 37.65 8.40 27.87
N ALA A 77 37.95 8.89 26.67
CA ALA A 77 37.36 10.08 26.05
C ALA A 77 37.49 10.01 24.53
N ALA A 78 36.73 10.85 23.82
CA ALA A 78 36.86 11.03 22.37
C ALA A 78 38.24 11.60 21.98
N VAL A 79 38.64 11.40 20.72
CA VAL A 79 39.81 12.09 20.16
C VAL A 79 39.44 13.53 19.80
N GLY A 80 40.26 14.52 20.17
CA GLY A 80 39.98 15.92 19.86
C GLY A 80 40.07 16.22 18.36
N VAL A 81 41.11 15.70 17.71
CA VAL A 81 41.34 15.80 16.26
C VAL A 81 41.64 14.41 15.71
N SER A 82 40.72 13.82 14.96
CA SER A 82 40.89 12.45 14.47
C SER A 82 41.98 12.31 13.40
N SER A 83 42.72 11.20 13.45
CA SER A 83 43.50 10.69 12.33
C SER A 83 42.71 9.64 11.54
N GLY A 84 43.29 9.13 10.44
CA GLY A 84 42.70 8.02 9.70
C GLY A 84 42.50 6.74 10.55
N LYS A 85 43.35 6.50 11.56
CA LYS A 85 43.22 5.34 12.45
C LYS A 85 42.24 5.58 13.60
N THR A 86 42.06 6.82 14.05
CA THR A 86 41.26 7.17 15.24
C THR A 86 39.90 7.79 14.92
N ALA A 87 39.50 7.86 13.65
CA ALA A 87 38.26 8.51 13.22
C ALA A 87 36.98 8.01 13.92
N ASN A 88 36.95 6.76 14.39
CA ASN A 88 35.78 6.21 15.08
C ASN A 88 35.81 6.37 16.61
N ILE A 89 36.87 6.94 17.20
CA ILE A 89 36.98 7.17 18.65
C ILE A 89 36.27 8.48 19.01
N THR A 90 34.94 8.47 18.90
CA THR A 90 34.09 9.66 19.11
C THR A 90 33.53 9.78 20.53
N ALA A 91 33.75 8.78 21.39
CA ALA A 91 33.31 8.77 22.78
C ALA A 91 34.13 7.77 23.60
N ALA A 92 33.98 7.82 24.92
CA ALA A 92 34.48 6.77 25.80
C ALA A 92 33.83 5.41 25.46
N GLY A 93 34.60 4.33 25.54
CA GLY A 93 34.08 2.98 25.26
C GLY A 93 35.19 1.96 24.99
N LEU A 94 34.78 0.72 24.77
CA LEU A 94 35.68 -0.36 24.40
C LEU A 94 35.91 -0.34 22.88
N TYR A 95 37.17 -0.46 22.47
CA TYR A 95 37.59 -0.43 21.07
C TYR A 95 38.55 -1.59 20.78
N TYR A 96 38.50 -2.10 19.55
CA TYR A 96 39.53 -2.99 19.01
C TYR A 96 40.17 -2.38 17.75
N PHE A 97 41.45 -2.66 17.52
CA PHE A 97 42.12 -2.27 16.30
C PHE A 97 41.88 -3.31 15.22
N ASP A 98 41.35 -2.93 14.05
CA ASP A 98 41.08 -3.89 12.95
C ASP A 98 42.30 -4.13 12.03
N GLY A 99 43.44 -3.54 12.37
CA GLY A 99 44.65 -3.53 11.55
C GLY A 99 44.83 -2.25 10.73
N LYS A 100 43.80 -1.39 10.66
CA LYS A 100 43.85 -0.09 9.98
C LYS A 100 43.24 1.03 10.81
N ILE A 101 42.09 0.80 11.40
CA ILE A 101 41.30 1.80 12.14
C ILE A 101 40.76 1.19 13.44
N TRP A 102 40.60 2.01 14.46
CA TRP A 102 39.94 1.62 15.69
C TRP A 102 38.44 1.46 15.45
N GLN A 103 37.89 0.34 15.90
CA GLN A 103 36.48 0.01 15.79
C GLN A 103 35.88 -0.06 17.18
N ARG A 104 34.75 0.61 17.39
CA ARG A 104 34.05 0.56 18.67
C ARG A 104 33.43 -0.83 18.83
N MET A 105 33.77 -1.52 19.90
CA MET A 105 33.08 -2.74 20.32
C MET A 105 31.73 -2.30 20.89
N LEU A 106 30.70 -2.29 20.03
CA LEU A 106 29.37 -1.90 20.45
C LEU A 106 28.87 -2.88 21.51
N GLN A 107 28.42 -2.34 22.64
CA GLN A 107 27.62 -3.08 23.59
C GLN A 107 26.20 -3.18 23.00
N GLY A 108 25.94 -4.19 22.18
CA GLY A 108 24.59 -4.61 21.77
C GLY A 108 23.58 -3.50 21.49
N ASP A 109 23.96 -2.44 20.75
CA ASP A 109 22.99 -1.40 20.35
C ASP A 109 22.25 -1.88 19.09
N PRO A 110 20.94 -2.21 19.18
CA PRO A 110 20.15 -2.65 18.03
C PRO A 110 20.09 -1.62 16.89
N ARG A 111 20.48 -0.35 17.13
CA ARG A 111 20.54 0.70 16.11
C ARG A 111 21.50 0.41 14.95
N ARG A 112 22.40 -0.58 15.06
CA ARG A 112 23.27 -0.99 13.94
C ARG A 112 22.88 -2.31 13.27
N LEU A 113 21.83 -2.99 13.71
CA LEU A 113 21.24 -4.09 12.96
C LEU A 113 20.01 -3.68 12.14
N ASN A 114 19.34 -2.57 12.51
CA ASN A 114 18.29 -1.92 11.72
C ASN A 114 18.39 -0.40 11.90
N ALA A 115 19.38 0.24 11.27
CA ALA A 115 19.52 1.69 11.33
C ALA A 115 18.28 2.36 10.71
N GLN A 116 17.46 3.03 11.54
CA GLN A 116 16.32 3.80 11.06
C GLN A 116 16.80 5.14 10.51
N SER A 117 16.34 5.48 9.31
CA SER A 117 16.59 6.77 8.67
C SER A 117 15.29 7.58 8.64
N ALA A 118 15.42 8.90 8.73
CA ALA A 118 14.27 9.78 8.58
C ALA A 118 13.59 9.48 7.23
N GLY A 119 12.28 9.24 7.26
CA GLY A 119 11.50 8.86 6.08
C GLY A 119 11.20 7.36 5.95
N ASP A 120 11.81 6.51 6.79
CA ASP A 120 11.42 5.10 6.85
C ASP A 120 9.95 4.97 7.22
N ILE A 121 9.25 4.03 6.57
CA ILE A 121 7.83 3.74 6.81
C ILE A 121 7.70 2.34 7.39
N LYS A 122 6.85 2.20 8.40
CA LYS A 122 6.47 0.88 8.93
C LYS A 122 4.97 0.78 9.23
N ASN A 123 4.49 -0.45 9.26
CA ASN A 123 3.17 -0.79 9.75
C ASN A 123 3.27 -1.33 11.19
N SER A 124 2.28 -1.01 12.03
CA SER A 124 2.23 -1.47 13.42
C SER A 124 0.81 -1.45 13.97
N MET A 125 0.52 -2.27 14.98
CA MET A 125 -0.73 -2.24 15.73
C MET A 125 -0.72 -1.23 16.89
N GLN A 126 0.41 -0.54 17.13
CA GLN A 126 0.49 0.47 18.18
C GLN A 126 -0.41 1.67 17.85
N PRO A 127 -1.14 2.23 18.85
CA PRO A 127 -2.13 3.27 18.60
C PRO A 127 -1.57 4.71 18.62
N SER A 128 -0.30 4.89 18.98
CA SER A 128 0.31 6.21 19.19
C SER A 128 1.77 6.24 18.76
N ASP A 129 2.33 7.45 18.66
CA ASP A 129 3.75 7.69 18.41
C ASP A 129 4.63 6.98 19.46
N HIS A 130 5.84 6.57 19.05
CA HIS A 130 6.78 5.84 19.90
C HIS A 130 8.19 5.82 19.29
N ASN A 131 9.24 5.97 20.09
CA ASN A 131 10.64 5.75 19.67
C ASN A 131 11.02 6.44 18.34
N GLY A 132 10.62 7.70 18.17
CA GLY A 132 10.86 8.48 16.94
C GLY A 132 9.97 8.12 15.74
N TRP A 133 8.99 7.23 15.92
CA TRP A 133 7.94 6.91 14.94
C TRP A 133 6.69 7.72 15.21
N TYR A 134 6.19 8.36 14.16
CA TYR A 134 5.02 9.25 14.22
C TYR A 134 3.94 8.74 13.28
N LEU A 135 2.67 8.79 13.72
CA LEU A 135 1.53 8.36 12.91
C LEU A 135 1.39 9.20 11.63
N LEU A 136 1.17 8.53 10.50
CA LEU A 136 0.76 9.17 9.24
C LEU A 136 -0.76 9.32 9.19
N ASN A 137 -1.26 10.31 9.92
CA ASN A 137 -2.70 10.61 10.07
C ASN A 137 -3.05 12.06 9.66
N GLY A 138 -2.22 12.70 8.83
CA GLY A 138 -2.47 14.07 8.37
C GLY A 138 -2.20 15.18 9.41
N ARG A 139 -1.70 14.85 10.61
CA ARG A 139 -1.43 15.86 11.66
C ARG A 139 -0.45 16.93 11.21
N SER A 140 -0.60 18.14 11.77
CA SER A 140 0.32 19.24 11.49
C SER A 140 1.73 18.96 12.00
N VAL A 141 2.74 19.32 11.20
CA VAL A 141 4.16 19.20 11.54
C VAL A 141 4.48 20.01 12.81
N SER A 142 3.84 21.16 13.02
CA SER A 142 4.06 21.98 14.22
C SER A 142 3.66 21.30 15.54
N SER A 143 2.92 20.19 15.48
CA SER A 143 2.57 19.39 16.66
C SER A 143 3.66 18.41 17.09
N LEU A 144 4.73 18.26 16.32
CA LEU A 144 5.83 17.33 16.58
C LEU A 144 6.93 17.97 17.43
N PRO A 145 7.80 17.19 18.09
CA PRO A 145 9.04 17.71 18.68
C PRO A 145 9.95 18.38 17.63
N SER A 146 10.80 19.32 18.05
CA SER A 146 11.65 20.12 17.14
C SER A 146 12.61 19.30 16.28
N SER A 147 13.13 18.19 16.81
CA SER A 147 13.94 17.22 16.06
C SER A 147 13.14 16.62 14.91
N ALA A 148 11.95 16.09 15.20
CA ALA A 148 11.04 15.52 14.21
C ALA A 148 10.51 16.55 13.20
N GLN A 149 10.28 17.80 13.60
CA GLN A 149 9.93 18.88 12.68
C GLN A 149 11.06 19.13 11.66
N THR A 150 12.31 19.13 12.12
CA THR A 150 13.48 19.31 11.24
C THR A 150 13.58 18.16 10.24
N SER A 151 13.42 16.92 10.70
CA SER A 151 13.40 15.74 9.84
C SER A 151 12.25 15.77 8.83
N ALA A 152 11.04 16.12 9.28
CA ALA A 152 9.86 16.22 8.40
C ALA A 152 10.06 17.28 7.32
N ALA A 153 10.57 18.47 7.67
CA ALA A 153 10.89 19.52 6.72
C ALA A 153 11.98 19.08 5.73
N GLY A 154 12.99 18.34 6.19
CA GLY A 154 14.03 17.75 5.32
C GLY A 154 13.48 16.73 4.31
N LEU A 155 12.34 16.09 4.62
CA LEU A 155 11.61 15.20 3.72
C LEU A 155 10.59 15.93 2.82
N GLY A 156 10.45 17.25 2.97
CA GLY A 156 9.51 18.08 2.21
C GLY A 156 8.14 18.27 2.88
N PHE A 157 7.93 17.74 4.09
CA PHE A 157 6.70 17.92 4.85
C PHE A 157 6.81 19.15 5.75
N THR A 158 6.34 20.31 5.26
CA THR A 158 6.48 21.60 5.97
C THR A 158 5.23 22.05 6.72
N VAL A 159 4.06 21.51 6.39
CA VAL A 159 2.78 21.92 6.98
C VAL A 159 2.15 20.78 7.80
N SER A 160 2.00 19.62 7.16
CA SER A 160 1.42 18.41 7.75
C SER A 160 2.17 17.17 7.28
N LEU A 161 2.14 16.12 8.09
CA LEU A 161 2.54 14.79 7.65
C LEU A 161 1.51 14.25 6.65
N PRO A 162 1.90 13.35 5.73
CA PRO A 162 0.94 12.63 4.89
C PRO A 162 -0.09 11.84 5.72
N ASP A 163 -1.31 11.67 5.19
CA ASP A 163 -2.32 10.78 5.77
C ASP A 163 -2.35 9.44 5.02
N ALA A 164 -2.13 8.34 5.73
CA ALA A 164 -2.15 6.98 5.19
C ALA A 164 -3.50 6.26 5.41
N ALA A 165 -4.48 6.89 6.08
CA ALA A 165 -5.78 6.29 6.37
C ALA A 165 -6.51 5.88 5.08
N ASP A 166 -6.97 4.62 5.02
CA ASP A 166 -7.65 4.02 3.85
C ASP A 166 -6.89 4.15 2.52
N ARG A 167 -5.55 4.21 2.58
CA ARG A 167 -4.69 4.35 1.40
C ARG A 167 -3.71 3.19 1.24
N VAL A 168 -3.42 2.90 -0.02
CA VAL A 168 -2.31 2.03 -0.40
C VAL A 168 -1.10 2.90 -0.70
N LEU A 169 0.00 2.66 0.00
CA LEU A 169 1.28 3.30 -0.28
C LEU A 169 1.83 2.77 -1.61
N LYS A 170 2.22 3.68 -2.50
CA LYS A 170 2.87 3.34 -3.79
C LYS A 170 4.19 4.06 -3.94
N THR A 171 5.06 3.50 -4.76
CA THR A 171 6.22 4.24 -5.25
C THR A 171 5.77 5.34 -6.21
N ARG A 172 6.51 6.46 -6.22
CA ARG A 172 6.23 7.58 -7.13
C ARG A 172 6.36 7.16 -8.59
N ASN A 173 5.56 7.78 -9.45
CA ASN A 173 5.68 7.69 -10.90
C ASN A 173 6.06 9.07 -11.46
N GLY A 174 7.25 9.19 -12.07
CA GLY A 174 7.72 10.44 -12.64
C GLY A 174 7.92 11.55 -11.58
N ALA A 175 7.33 12.72 -11.83
CA ALA A 175 7.52 13.95 -11.05
C ALA A 175 6.53 14.12 -9.88
N GLU A 176 5.83 13.05 -9.46
CA GLU A 176 4.98 13.08 -8.27
C GLU A 176 5.79 13.44 -7.01
N LEU A 177 5.25 14.33 -6.19
CA LEU A 177 5.82 14.68 -4.89
C LEU A 177 5.63 13.53 -3.90
N LEU A 178 6.65 13.24 -3.09
CA LEU A 178 6.51 12.23 -2.03
C LEU A 178 5.46 12.69 -1.01
N GLY A 179 4.61 11.75 -0.59
CA GLY A 179 3.47 12.05 0.27
C GLY A 179 2.28 12.72 -0.43
N SER A 180 2.31 12.90 -1.76
CA SER A 180 1.13 13.35 -2.49
C SER A 180 0.01 12.32 -2.37
N GLU A 181 -1.18 12.78 -1.98
CA GLU A 181 -2.37 11.96 -1.89
C GLU A 181 -3.15 12.02 -3.23
N GLY A 182 -3.65 10.89 -3.69
CA GLY A 182 -4.37 10.82 -4.97
C GLY A 182 -4.88 9.43 -5.29
N GLY A 183 -5.56 9.31 -6.45
CA GLY A 183 -6.25 8.10 -6.87
C GLY A 183 -7.74 8.12 -6.53
N ASN A 184 -8.53 7.43 -7.36
CA ASN A 184 -9.96 7.23 -7.14
C ASN A 184 -10.23 5.73 -7.00
N ASN A 185 -10.93 5.29 -5.95
CA ASN A 185 -11.42 3.91 -5.80
C ASN A 185 -12.61 3.61 -6.74
N LYS A 186 -12.52 3.98 -8.02
CA LYS A 186 -13.68 3.93 -8.93
C LYS A 186 -13.94 2.51 -9.41
N MET A 187 -15.02 1.92 -8.92
CA MET A 187 -15.58 0.63 -9.35
C MET A 187 -16.47 0.78 -10.59
N VAL A 188 -16.37 -0.18 -11.52
CA VAL A 188 -17.26 -0.29 -12.70
C VAL A 188 -18.40 -1.25 -12.39
N ILE A 189 -19.64 -0.78 -12.48
CA ILE A 189 -20.85 -1.61 -12.32
C ILE A 189 -21.12 -2.36 -13.62
N THR A 190 -21.17 -3.70 -13.56
CA THR A 190 -21.56 -4.55 -14.69
C THR A 190 -23.02 -4.97 -14.58
N ARG A 191 -23.61 -5.46 -15.68
CA ARG A 191 -25.01 -5.90 -15.68
C ARG A 191 -25.29 -6.99 -14.63
N SER A 192 -24.37 -7.90 -14.35
CA SER A 192 -24.55 -8.94 -13.33
C SER A 192 -24.56 -8.40 -11.89
N ASN A 193 -24.00 -7.21 -11.65
CA ASN A 193 -24.08 -6.50 -10.37
C ASN A 193 -25.43 -5.77 -10.20
N LEU A 194 -26.24 -5.67 -11.24
CA LEU A 194 -27.60 -5.18 -11.10
C LEU A 194 -28.44 -6.22 -10.33
N PRO A 195 -29.44 -5.78 -9.54
CA PRO A 195 -30.37 -6.67 -8.88
C PRO A 195 -31.10 -7.56 -9.89
N ASP A 196 -31.33 -8.83 -9.57
CA ASP A 196 -32.15 -9.73 -10.39
C ASP A 196 -33.64 -9.48 -10.10
N ILE A 197 -34.18 -8.45 -10.75
CA ILE A 197 -35.58 -8.04 -10.57
C ILE A 197 -36.22 -7.72 -11.91
N ASN A 198 -37.54 -7.78 -11.91
CA ASN A 198 -38.38 -7.39 -13.03
C ASN A 198 -38.93 -5.98 -12.79
N LEU A 199 -38.68 -5.07 -13.74
CA LEU A 199 -39.31 -3.76 -13.77
C LEU A 199 -40.66 -3.89 -14.47
N ILE A 200 -41.75 -3.74 -13.71
CA ILE A 200 -43.12 -3.85 -14.23
C ILE A 200 -43.70 -2.44 -14.33
N GLY A 201 -44.16 -2.05 -15.51
CA GLY A 201 -44.71 -0.72 -15.73
C GLY A 201 -45.65 -0.64 -16.92
N VAL A 202 -46.42 0.44 -16.96
CA VAL A 202 -47.26 0.75 -18.12
C VAL A 202 -46.37 1.29 -19.23
N VAL A 203 -46.37 0.62 -20.37
CA VAL A 203 -45.79 1.13 -21.61
C VAL A 203 -46.95 1.58 -22.47
N SER A 204 -46.88 2.83 -22.91
CA SER A 204 -47.85 3.40 -23.84
C SER A 204 -47.13 4.05 -25.01
N GLY A 205 -47.79 4.03 -26.16
CA GLY A 205 -47.33 4.63 -27.39
C GLY A 205 -48.52 5.11 -28.20
N THR A 206 -48.30 6.16 -28.98
CA THR A 206 -49.25 6.61 -29.98
C THR A 206 -48.65 6.26 -31.33
N ALA A 207 -49.38 5.50 -32.15
CA ALA A 207 -48.96 5.28 -33.53
C ALA A 207 -49.08 6.62 -34.28
N GLU A 208 -48.03 7.00 -35.00
CA GLU A 208 -48.03 8.19 -35.86
C GLU A 208 -49.22 8.12 -36.83
N SER A 209 -49.94 9.23 -36.98
CA SER A 209 -51.07 9.27 -37.89
C SER A 209 -50.58 9.11 -39.32
N ALA A 210 -51.10 8.13 -40.06
CA ALA A 210 -50.81 7.97 -41.49
C ALA A 210 -51.48 9.07 -42.36
N GLY A 211 -52.02 10.12 -41.72
CA GLY A 211 -52.84 11.12 -42.37
C GLY A 211 -54.25 10.61 -42.68
N ALA A 212 -55.03 11.46 -43.34
CA ALA A 212 -56.36 11.08 -43.81
C ALA A 212 -56.23 10.05 -44.94
N HIS A 213 -56.94 8.92 -44.83
CA HIS A 213 -56.90 7.85 -45.83
C HIS A 213 -58.30 7.39 -46.23
N THR A 214 -58.37 6.59 -47.30
CA THR A 214 -59.60 5.97 -47.82
C THR A 214 -59.48 4.46 -47.73
N HIS A 215 -60.59 3.76 -47.51
CA HIS A 215 -60.64 2.29 -47.61
C HIS A 215 -61.14 1.87 -49.00
N THR A 216 -60.64 0.74 -49.51
CA THR A 216 -61.11 0.10 -50.75
C THR A 216 -62.05 -1.06 -50.43
N SER A 217 -63.03 -1.34 -51.29
CA SER A 217 -63.81 -2.59 -51.22
C SER A 217 -63.04 -3.75 -51.87
N GLU A 218 -63.03 -4.94 -51.25
CA GLU A 218 -62.40 -6.15 -51.83
C GLU A 218 -63.07 -6.62 -53.13
N GLU A 219 -64.39 -6.46 -53.27
CA GLU A 219 -65.11 -6.73 -54.52
C GLU A 219 -66.42 -5.92 -54.58
N GLY A 220 -66.86 -5.55 -55.79
CA GLY A 220 -68.19 -4.99 -56.04
C GLY A 220 -68.39 -3.48 -55.83
N GLY A 221 -67.79 -2.82 -54.82
CA GLY A 221 -67.91 -1.36 -54.58
C GLY A 221 -68.97 -0.94 -53.53
N PHE A 222 -68.90 0.30 -53.03
CA PHE A 222 -69.86 0.85 -52.06
C PHE A 222 -70.99 1.61 -52.74
N LEU A 223 -72.24 1.29 -52.37
CA LEU A 223 -73.45 1.96 -52.86
C LEU A 223 -73.76 3.18 -51.98
N LEU A 224 -73.79 4.37 -52.59
CA LEU A 224 -73.91 5.65 -51.89
C LEU A 224 -75.22 6.36 -52.21
N GLY A 225 -76.04 6.65 -51.20
CA GLY A 225 -77.21 7.54 -51.34
C GLY A 225 -76.79 9.00 -51.47
N GLY A 226 -77.40 9.75 -52.40
CA GLY A 226 -77.22 11.21 -52.51
C GLY A 226 -75.93 11.67 -53.21
N THR A 227 -75.24 10.81 -53.96
CA THR A 227 -74.07 11.18 -54.78
C THR A 227 -74.47 11.67 -56.18
N ASP A 228 -73.67 12.55 -56.77
CA ASP A 228 -73.79 12.98 -58.17
C ASP A 228 -73.11 12.00 -59.15
N VAL A 229 -72.36 11.02 -58.64
CA VAL A 229 -71.58 10.07 -59.44
C VAL A 229 -72.50 9.04 -60.11
N GLY A 230 -72.57 9.07 -61.44
CA GLY A 230 -73.35 8.11 -62.23
C GLY A 230 -74.85 8.40 -62.32
N ASN A 231 -75.31 9.52 -61.79
CA ASN A 231 -76.74 9.87 -61.67
C ASN A 231 -77.26 10.85 -62.75
N ASN A 232 -76.66 10.85 -63.96
CA ASN A 232 -77.09 11.61 -65.14
C ASN A 232 -77.60 13.06 -64.90
N GLY A 233 -77.04 13.77 -63.92
CA GLY A 233 -77.37 15.16 -63.59
C GLY A 233 -78.77 15.43 -63.00
N SER A 234 -79.60 14.42 -62.71
CA SER A 234 -80.93 14.60 -62.10
C SER A 234 -80.96 14.11 -60.65
N GLY A 235 -80.34 14.87 -59.75
CA GLY A 235 -80.37 14.60 -58.31
C GLY A 235 -81.81 14.65 -57.76
N HIS A 236 -82.47 13.50 -57.67
CA HIS A 236 -83.82 13.38 -57.10
C HIS A 236 -83.91 12.49 -55.86
N TYR A 237 -82.79 12.06 -55.28
CA TYR A 237 -82.76 11.62 -53.90
C TYR A 237 -82.32 12.78 -53.01
N GLN A 238 -83.29 13.59 -52.57
CA GLN A 238 -83.09 14.45 -51.40
C GLN A 238 -83.26 13.56 -50.18
N GLY A 239 -82.18 12.85 -49.84
CA GLY A 239 -82.09 12.22 -48.54
C GLY A 239 -82.28 13.31 -47.49
N ASN A 240 -83.33 13.19 -46.69
CA ASN A 240 -83.24 13.53 -45.27
C ASN A 240 -81.82 13.15 -44.84
N SER A 241 -81.06 14.11 -44.32
CA SER A 241 -79.66 13.99 -43.88
C SER A 241 -79.52 13.04 -42.69
N ASP A 242 -80.05 11.84 -42.83
CA ASP A 242 -80.10 10.75 -41.89
C ASP A 242 -79.23 9.63 -42.45
N SER A 243 -78.29 9.22 -41.62
CA SER A 243 -77.22 8.24 -41.87
C SER A 243 -77.71 6.83 -42.27
N ALA A 244 -79.03 6.61 -42.33
CA ALA A 244 -79.67 5.33 -42.64
C ALA A 244 -80.35 5.25 -44.02
N SER A 245 -80.22 6.25 -44.89
CA SER A 245 -80.87 6.24 -46.22
C SER A 245 -80.20 5.25 -47.21
N TRP A 246 -80.89 4.16 -47.56
CA TRP A 246 -80.46 3.18 -48.58
C TRP A 246 -81.24 3.36 -49.89
N GLY A 247 -80.55 3.54 -51.01
CA GLY A 247 -81.16 3.74 -52.34
C GLY A 247 -80.32 4.58 -53.32
N GLY A 248 -79.00 4.38 -53.33
CA GLY A 248 -78.07 5.16 -54.14
C GLY A 248 -77.99 4.76 -55.61
N VAL A 249 -78.00 5.74 -56.52
CA VAL A 249 -77.60 5.56 -57.93
C VAL A 249 -76.14 5.97 -58.04
N GLY A 250 -75.23 5.03 -57.85
CA GLY A 250 -73.79 5.27 -57.91
C GLY A 250 -72.99 4.24 -57.12
N LEU A 251 -71.92 3.74 -57.73
CA LEU A 251 -71.00 2.77 -57.15
C LEU A 251 -69.60 3.39 -57.10
N MET A 252 -68.98 3.42 -55.92
CA MET A 252 -67.61 3.92 -55.75
C MET A 252 -66.71 2.82 -55.17
N GLY A 253 -65.47 2.73 -55.66
CA GLY A 253 -64.51 1.73 -55.18
C GLY A 253 -63.88 2.05 -53.81
N ASN A 254 -64.00 3.31 -53.37
CA ASN A 254 -63.37 3.82 -52.15
C ASN A 254 -64.33 4.69 -51.33
N THR A 255 -64.11 4.74 -50.01
CA THR A 255 -64.76 5.71 -49.11
C THR A 255 -64.23 7.14 -49.34
N ALA A 256 -64.97 8.15 -48.89
CA ALA A 256 -64.46 9.52 -48.86
C ALA A 256 -63.27 9.66 -47.88
N THR A 257 -62.33 10.53 -48.20
CA THR A 257 -61.17 10.80 -47.35
C THR A 257 -61.62 11.56 -46.10
N SER A 258 -61.47 10.96 -44.91
CA SER A 258 -61.88 11.62 -43.67
C SER A 258 -60.89 11.38 -42.53
N GLY A 259 -60.55 12.48 -41.85
CA GLY A 259 -59.92 12.55 -40.52
C GLY A 259 -58.56 11.89 -40.36
N ALA A 260 -57.51 12.69 -40.11
CA ALA A 260 -56.31 12.15 -39.48
C ALA A 260 -56.68 11.65 -38.07
N HIS A 261 -56.51 10.35 -37.83
CA HIS A 261 -56.67 9.77 -36.50
C HIS A 261 -55.38 9.07 -36.04
N ILE A 262 -55.28 8.89 -34.73
CA ILE A 262 -54.18 8.22 -34.05
C ILE A 262 -54.73 7.05 -33.25
N HIS A 263 -53.95 5.98 -33.14
CA HIS A 263 -54.24 4.88 -32.24
C HIS A 263 -53.33 4.99 -31.03
N SER A 264 -53.92 5.09 -29.84
CA SER A 264 -53.18 4.97 -28.58
C SER A 264 -53.21 3.52 -28.11
N LEU A 265 -52.03 2.95 -27.86
CA LEU A 265 -51.88 1.65 -27.24
C LEU A 265 -51.28 1.84 -25.85
N SER A 266 -51.83 1.14 -24.85
CA SER A 266 -51.29 1.08 -23.50
C SER A 266 -51.37 -0.35 -22.99
N GLY A 267 -50.30 -0.84 -22.38
CA GLY A 267 -50.22 -2.18 -21.81
C GLY A 267 -49.21 -2.24 -20.67
N ILE A 268 -49.22 -3.34 -19.90
CA ILE A 268 -48.22 -3.59 -18.86
C ILE A 268 -47.09 -4.40 -19.48
N ALA A 269 -45.86 -3.90 -19.39
CA ALA A 269 -44.66 -4.63 -19.77
C ALA A 269 -43.84 -4.99 -18.53
N THR A 270 -43.24 -6.18 -18.58
CA THR A 270 -42.29 -6.65 -17.59
C THR A 270 -40.93 -6.74 -18.24
N ILE A 271 -39.99 -5.90 -17.80
CA ILE A 271 -38.62 -5.84 -18.33
C ILE A 271 -37.65 -6.35 -17.24
N PRO A 272 -37.01 -7.51 -17.41
CA PRO A 272 -35.97 -7.94 -16.50
C PRO A 272 -34.79 -6.96 -16.58
N THR A 273 -34.23 -6.59 -15.44
CA THR A 273 -32.96 -5.83 -15.38
C THR A 273 -31.80 -6.61 -16.03
N GLY A 274 -31.94 -7.94 -16.15
CA GLY A 274 -30.88 -8.85 -16.59
C GLY A 274 -29.74 -8.95 -15.58
N GLY A 275 -30.01 -8.57 -14.33
CA GLY A 275 -29.07 -8.64 -13.22
C GLY A 275 -29.01 -10.03 -12.58
N MET A 276 -27.97 -10.27 -11.77
CA MET A 276 -27.85 -11.49 -10.97
C MET A 276 -27.75 -11.19 -9.46
N GLY A 277 -27.82 -9.91 -9.06
CA GLY A 277 -27.73 -9.50 -7.65
C GLY A 277 -26.38 -9.77 -6.99
N VAL A 278 -25.29 -9.91 -7.77
CA VAL A 278 -23.96 -10.22 -7.23
C VAL A 278 -23.36 -9.02 -6.50
N SER A 279 -22.99 -9.21 -5.23
CA SER A 279 -22.34 -8.21 -4.38
C SER A 279 -21.06 -7.66 -5.00
N MET A 280 -20.81 -6.36 -4.80
CA MET A 280 -19.63 -5.66 -5.31
C MET A 280 -18.69 -5.34 -4.15
N ASP A 281 -17.51 -5.98 -4.12
CA ASP A 281 -16.43 -5.67 -3.19
C ASP A 281 -15.13 -5.43 -3.97
N ASN A 282 -14.56 -4.23 -3.86
CA ASN A 282 -13.33 -3.83 -4.58
C ASN A 282 -12.20 -3.48 -3.62
N ARG A 283 -12.18 -4.14 -2.47
CA ARG A 283 -11.05 -4.11 -1.55
C ARG A 283 -10.33 -5.44 -1.67
N SER A 284 -9.01 -5.42 -1.86
CA SER A 284 -8.21 -6.60 -1.62
C SER A 284 -8.43 -7.06 -0.18
N ALA A 285 -8.40 -8.37 0.09
CA ALA A 285 -8.43 -8.87 1.47
C ALA A 285 -7.38 -8.12 2.31
N TYR A 286 -7.82 -7.46 3.38
CA TYR A 286 -7.00 -6.49 4.11
C TYR A 286 -7.02 -6.74 5.61
N MET A 287 -5.95 -6.32 6.27
CA MET A 287 -5.85 -6.21 7.72
C MET A 287 -5.53 -4.76 8.04
N VAL A 288 -6.32 -4.15 8.93
CA VAL A 288 -6.13 -2.76 9.33
C VAL A 288 -4.98 -2.67 10.31
N VAL A 289 -3.99 -1.85 9.97
CA VAL A 289 -2.80 -1.55 10.76
C VAL A 289 -2.56 -0.04 10.69
N ASN A 290 -1.85 0.51 11.67
CA ASN A 290 -1.42 1.90 11.63
C ASN A 290 -0.11 2.03 10.86
N THR A 291 -0.01 3.09 10.07
CA THR A 291 1.22 3.43 9.33
C THR A 291 1.97 4.56 10.03
N PHE A 292 3.27 4.38 10.17
CA PHE A 292 4.17 5.32 10.84
C PHE A 292 5.32 5.73 9.94
N ILE A 293 5.81 6.95 10.15
CA ILE A 293 7.05 7.48 9.58
C ILE A 293 8.09 7.70 10.70
N TYR A 294 9.33 7.31 10.46
CA TYR A 294 10.43 7.61 11.38
C TYR A 294 10.95 9.03 11.11
N LEU A 295 11.03 9.85 12.16
CA LEU A 295 11.55 11.22 12.09
C LEU A 295 12.65 11.49 13.14
N GLY A 296 13.04 10.48 13.91
CA GLY A 296 14.02 10.59 14.99
C GLY A 296 13.40 10.90 16.35
N GLU A 297 14.18 10.60 17.41
CA GLU A 297 13.89 10.95 18.80
C GLU A 297 14.27 12.42 19.08
#